data_AF-A0A3E2H9E5-F1
#
_entry.id   AF-A0A3E2H9E5-F1
#
_cell.length_a   1.000
_cell.length_b   1.000
_cell.length_c   1.000
_cell.angle_alpha   90.00
_cell.angle_beta   90.00
_cell.angle_gamma   90.00
#
_symmetry.space_group_name_H-M   'P 1'
#
loop_
_entity.id
_entity.type
_entity.pdbx_description
1 polymer ?
#
loop_
_entity_poly.entity_id
_entity_poly.type
_entity_poly.pdbx_seq_one_letter_code
_entity_poly.pdbx_strand_id
1 'polypeptide(L)'
;MFAKSIVAVALLAGFTAAQSNSNTTLDPNSVELNTRVSWCSGEINTCGTLCSGATTNNDCDTNTLTFNCTCAANNSAPGLQYYTQTMPTFICEQIFQNCIVAGENDAAAQRLCTQNEAKNCGHLNPENFTAVPSSSSAAPSSTAAGASGA
;
A
#
# COMPACT_ATOMS: atom_id res chain seq x y z
N MET A 1 -46.97 -25.78 3.28
CA MET A 1 -46.59 -24.50 2.64
C MET A 1 -45.67 -23.73 3.58
N PHE A 2 -44.40 -23.61 3.19
CA PHE A 2 -43.38 -22.62 3.57
C PHE A 2 -42.96 -22.46 5.04
N ALA A 3 -41.80 -23.02 5.40
CA ALA A 3 -40.89 -22.38 6.35
C ALA A 3 -39.59 -22.04 5.59
N LYS A 4 -39.42 -20.74 5.36
CA LYS A 4 -38.31 -20.11 4.63
C LYS A 4 -37.00 -20.30 5.41
N SER A 5 -36.04 -21.03 4.85
CA SER A 5 -34.65 -20.97 5.32
C SER A 5 -33.98 -19.74 4.73
N ILE A 6 -33.61 -18.82 5.62
CA ILE A 6 -32.82 -17.62 5.33
C ILE A 6 -31.36 -18.08 5.28
N VAL A 7 -30.76 -18.08 4.09
CA VAL A 7 -29.30 -18.21 3.97
C VAL A 7 -28.73 -16.79 3.90
N ALA A 8 -28.00 -16.42 4.95
CA ALA A 8 -27.36 -15.13 5.11
C ALA A 8 -26.26 -14.94 4.04
N VAL A 9 -26.31 -13.80 3.35
CA VAL A 9 -25.28 -13.33 2.42
C VAL A 9 -24.08 -12.88 3.26
N ALA A 10 -22.98 -13.63 3.22
CA ALA A 10 -21.69 -13.16 3.72
C ALA A 10 -21.06 -12.25 2.65
N LEU A 11 -21.26 -10.94 2.79
CA LEU A 11 -20.53 -9.93 2.04
C LEU A 11 -19.07 -9.95 2.54
N LEU A 12 -18.15 -10.52 1.76
CA LEU A 12 -16.73 -10.26 1.96
C LEU A 12 -16.48 -8.80 1.56
N ALA A 13 -16.42 -7.92 2.55
CA ALA A 13 -15.90 -6.58 2.37
C ALA A 13 -14.43 -6.70 1.97
N GLY A 14 -14.15 -6.55 0.67
CA GLY A 14 -12.79 -6.31 0.19
C GLY A 14 -12.30 -5.02 0.83
N PHE A 15 -11.26 -5.10 1.64
CA PHE A 15 -10.57 -3.92 2.14
C PHE A 15 -9.84 -3.27 0.97
N THR A 16 -10.51 -2.35 0.27
CA THR A 16 -9.83 -1.38 -0.59
C THR A 16 -9.09 -0.40 0.31
N ALA A 17 -7.93 -0.81 0.82
CA ALA A 17 -7.01 0.12 1.48
C ALA A 17 -6.22 0.84 0.40
N ALA A 18 -6.77 1.93 -0.13
CA ALA A 18 -6.00 3.02 -0.75
C ALA A 18 -6.96 4.15 -1.14
N GLN A 19 -7.50 4.87 -0.16
CA GLN A 19 -7.96 6.25 -0.34
C GLN A 19 -7.73 6.99 0.97
N SER A 20 -6.47 7.17 1.33
CA SER A 20 -6.08 8.15 2.33
C SER A 20 -4.72 8.66 1.92
N ASN A 21 -4.69 9.89 1.42
CA ASN A 21 -4.02 10.97 2.13
C ASN A 21 -4.49 12.32 1.57
N SER A 22 -4.92 13.16 2.51
CA SER A 22 -4.87 14.63 2.54
C SER A 22 -4.90 15.36 1.20
N ASN A 23 -6.01 16.05 0.97
CA ASN A 23 -6.35 16.99 -0.10
C ASN A 23 -5.22 18.00 -0.44
N THR A 24 -4.18 17.53 -1.13
CA THR A 24 -3.20 18.29 -1.89
C THR A 24 -2.78 17.35 -3.02
N THR A 25 -3.67 17.22 -4.01
CA THR A 25 -3.42 16.38 -5.17
C THR A 25 -2.24 16.95 -5.93
N LEU A 26 -1.08 16.30 -5.84
CA LEU A 26 0.05 16.61 -6.69
C LEU A 26 -0.34 16.33 -8.13
N ASP A 27 -0.18 17.31 -9.02
CA ASP A 27 -0.33 17.08 -10.45
C ASP A 27 0.89 16.29 -10.95
N PRO A 28 0.71 15.08 -11.52
CA PRO A 28 1.81 14.28 -12.06
C PRO A 28 2.66 15.03 -13.08
N ASN A 29 2.05 15.88 -13.90
CA ASN A 29 2.76 16.59 -14.97
C ASN A 29 3.67 17.70 -14.44
N SER A 30 3.50 18.13 -13.19
CA SER A 30 4.42 19.03 -12.49
C SER A 30 5.77 18.40 -12.14
N VAL A 31 5.88 17.07 -12.17
CA VAL A 31 7.10 16.31 -11.89
C VAL A 31 7.71 15.83 -13.19
N GLU A 32 9.04 15.92 -13.36
CA GLU A 32 9.69 15.46 -14.60
C GLU A 32 9.49 13.95 -14.83
N LEU A 33 9.33 13.53 -16.10
CA LEU A 33 9.10 12.13 -16.45
C LEU A 33 10.19 11.19 -15.88
N ASN A 34 11.47 11.56 -15.94
CA ASN A 34 12.55 10.75 -15.38
C ASN A 34 12.39 10.52 -13.87
N THR A 35 11.95 11.54 -13.16
CA THR A 35 11.65 11.47 -11.73
C THR A 35 10.49 10.51 -11.47
N ARG A 36 9.40 10.60 -12.25
CA ARG A 36 8.25 9.69 -12.13
C ARG A 36 8.62 8.23 -12.42
N VAL A 37 9.47 7.99 -13.43
CA VAL A 37 10.02 6.65 -13.73
C VAL A 37 10.83 6.11 -12.56
N SER A 38 11.66 6.96 -11.95
CA SER A 38 12.45 6.58 -10.78
C SER A 38 11.56 6.28 -9.57
N TRP A 39 10.49 7.06 -9.36
CA TRP A 39 9.52 6.82 -8.29
C TRP A 39 8.78 5.50 -8.46
N CYS A 40 8.29 5.21 -9.67
CA CYS A 40 7.67 3.92 -9.96
C CYS A 40 8.64 2.75 -9.74
N SER A 41 9.91 2.93 -10.13
CA SER A 41 10.93 1.90 -9.86
C SER A 41 11.10 1.68 -8.36
N GLY A 42 11.16 2.76 -7.56
CA GLY A 42 11.22 2.66 -6.09
C GLY A 42 10.03 1.90 -5.51
N GLU A 43 8.81 2.29 -5.90
CA GLU A 43 7.57 1.65 -5.45
C GLU A 43 7.53 0.15 -5.74
N ILE A 44 7.88 -0.25 -6.98
CA ILE A 44 7.86 -1.65 -7.40
C ILE A 44 8.87 -2.48 -6.58
N ASN A 45 10.07 -1.92 -6.33
CA ASN A 45 11.09 -2.59 -5.52
C ASN A 45 10.69 -2.68 -4.05
N THR A 46 10.11 -1.61 -3.49
CA THR A 46 9.64 -1.61 -2.11
C THR A 46 8.49 -2.58 -1.91
N CYS A 47 7.52 -2.61 -2.82
CA CYS A 47 6.44 -3.61 -2.82
C CYS A 47 7.01 -5.04 -2.83
N GLY A 48 7.98 -5.32 -3.70
CA GLY A 48 8.67 -6.61 -3.74
C GLY A 48 9.32 -6.97 -2.40
N THR A 49 10.00 -6.01 -1.78
CA THR A 49 10.66 -6.19 -0.47
C THR A 49 9.65 -6.49 0.64
N LEU A 50 8.59 -5.68 0.75
CA LEU A 50 7.55 -5.84 1.77
C LEU A 50 6.72 -7.12 1.56
N CYS A 51 6.66 -7.62 0.33
CA CYS A 51 6.02 -8.90 0.02
C CYS A 51 6.99 -10.10 0.02
N SER A 52 8.23 -9.93 0.51
CA SER A 52 9.26 -10.98 0.52
C SER A 52 9.50 -11.63 -0.86
N GLY A 53 9.40 -10.82 -1.92
CA GLY A 53 9.57 -11.21 -3.32
C GLY A 53 8.32 -11.80 -3.99
N ALA A 54 7.22 -12.01 -3.27
CA ALA A 54 6.02 -12.67 -3.80
C ALA A 54 4.82 -11.72 -3.88
N THR A 55 4.56 -11.17 -5.09
CA THR A 55 3.46 -10.24 -5.36
C THR A 55 2.44 -10.82 -6.32
N THR A 56 1.14 -10.63 -6.04
CA THR A 56 0.04 -10.88 -6.98
C THR A 56 -0.11 -9.72 -7.97
N ASN A 57 0.00 -8.48 -7.47
CA ASN A 57 0.00 -7.26 -8.26
C ASN A 57 1.14 -6.37 -7.77
N ASN A 58 1.88 -5.79 -8.72
CA ASN A 58 2.94 -4.84 -8.45
C ASN A 58 3.13 -3.96 -9.70
N ASP A 59 2.30 -2.94 -9.83
CA ASP A 59 2.22 -2.07 -10.99
C ASP A 59 2.31 -0.59 -10.59
N CYS A 60 2.84 0.24 -11.49
CA CYS A 60 2.91 1.68 -11.31
C CYS A 60 2.80 2.41 -12.65
N ASP A 61 1.90 3.38 -12.72
CA ASP A 61 1.66 4.20 -13.90
C ASP A 61 2.33 5.58 -13.75
N THR A 62 3.31 5.85 -14.61
CA THR A 62 4.11 7.09 -14.55
C THR A 62 3.35 8.33 -14.99
N ASN A 63 2.16 8.21 -15.60
CA ASN A 63 1.38 9.35 -16.07
C ASN A 63 0.43 9.86 -14.99
N THR A 64 -0.12 8.95 -14.21
CA THR A 64 -1.13 9.21 -13.17
C THR A 64 -0.56 9.10 -11.76
N LEU A 65 0.64 8.54 -11.60
CA LEU A 65 1.24 8.20 -10.31
C LEU A 65 0.42 7.18 -9.50
N THR A 66 -0.47 6.44 -10.18
CA THR A 66 -1.25 5.36 -9.59
C THR A 66 -0.36 4.13 -9.43
N PHE A 67 -0.48 3.44 -8.31
CA PHE A 67 0.26 2.20 -8.05
C PHE A 67 -0.69 1.14 -7.49
N ASN A 68 -0.31 -0.12 -7.67
CA ASN A 68 -1.01 -1.25 -7.09
C ASN A 68 -0.01 -2.29 -6.59
N CYS A 69 -0.01 -2.53 -5.27
CA CYS A 69 0.82 -3.53 -4.63
C CYS A 69 -0.06 -4.48 -3.83
N THR A 70 0.02 -5.78 -4.13
CA THR A 70 -0.69 -6.84 -3.41
C THR A 70 0.25 -8.02 -3.22
N CYS A 71 0.51 -8.43 -1.99
CA CYS A 71 1.36 -9.58 -1.68
C CYS A 71 0.61 -10.90 -1.89
N ALA A 72 1.30 -11.90 -2.44
CA ALA A 72 0.72 -13.23 -2.71
C ALA A 72 0.38 -14.02 -1.45
N ALA A 73 1.14 -13.83 -0.36
CA ALA A 73 0.99 -14.60 0.88
C ALA A 73 -0.41 -14.46 1.52
N ASN A 74 -1.03 -13.29 1.43
CA ASN A 74 -2.31 -12.99 2.09
C ASN A 74 -3.28 -12.17 1.22
N ASN A 75 -3.00 -12.02 -0.09
CA ASN A 75 -3.74 -11.12 -0.99
C ASN A 75 -3.99 -9.74 -0.38
N SER A 76 -2.99 -9.21 0.33
CA SER A 76 -3.09 -7.98 1.11
C SER A 76 -2.05 -6.97 0.62
N ALA A 77 -2.40 -5.69 0.64
CA ALA A 77 -1.47 -4.61 0.38
C ALA A 77 -0.60 -4.34 1.62
N PRO A 78 0.74 -4.24 1.47
CA PRO A 78 1.59 -3.83 2.57
C PRO A 78 1.38 -2.34 2.88
N GLY A 79 1.78 -1.92 4.08
CA GLY A 79 1.66 -0.53 4.54
C GLY A 79 2.65 0.43 3.90
N LEU A 80 2.61 0.59 2.57
CA LEU A 80 3.54 1.38 1.76
C LEU A 80 3.66 2.85 2.20
N GLN A 81 2.58 3.44 2.69
CA GLN A 81 2.55 4.84 3.17
C GLN A 81 3.49 5.10 4.36
N TYR A 82 3.92 4.05 5.07
CA TYR A 82 4.83 4.20 6.19
C TYR A 82 6.30 4.08 5.78
N TYR A 83 6.58 3.56 4.58
CA TYR A 83 7.94 3.30 4.12
C TYR A 83 8.44 4.37 3.17
N THR A 84 9.74 4.61 3.19
CA THR A 84 10.46 5.38 2.17
C THR A 84 10.50 4.63 0.85
N GLN A 85 10.84 5.34 -0.23
CA GLN A 85 10.92 4.76 -1.58
C GLN A 85 9.60 4.16 -2.05
N THR A 86 8.49 4.79 -1.67
CA THR A 86 7.14 4.44 -2.11
C THR A 86 6.48 5.65 -2.75
N MET A 87 5.55 5.41 -3.66
CA MET A 87 4.72 6.45 -4.27
C MET A 87 4.12 7.44 -3.26
N PRO A 88 3.45 7.00 -2.17
CA PRO A 88 2.91 7.92 -1.18
C PRO A 88 3.99 8.81 -0.53
N THR A 89 5.17 8.26 -0.23
CA THR A 89 6.26 9.04 0.36
C THR A 89 6.87 10.02 -0.64
N PHE A 90 7.13 9.60 -1.88
CA PHE A 90 7.63 10.49 -2.93
C PHE A 90 6.70 11.67 -3.20
N ILE A 91 5.38 11.42 -3.26
CA ILE A 91 4.38 12.48 -3.44
C ILE A 91 4.40 13.43 -2.23
N CYS A 92 4.47 12.88 -1.02
CA CYS A 92 4.51 13.66 0.21
C CYS A 92 5.77 14.57 0.29
N GLU A 93 6.93 14.02 -0.03
CA GLU A 93 8.19 14.76 -0.11
C GLU A 93 8.13 15.86 -1.18
N GLN A 94 7.57 15.59 -2.35
CA GLN A 94 7.42 16.60 -3.40
C GLN A 94 6.47 17.73 -2.98
N ILE A 95 5.38 17.42 -2.29
CA ILE A 95 4.47 18.43 -1.71
C ILE A 95 5.22 19.27 -0.67
N PHE A 96 6.02 18.63 0.18
CA PHE A 96 6.85 19.34 1.14
C PHE A 96 7.83 20.30 0.45
N GLN A 97 8.52 19.86 -0.58
CA GLN A 97 9.44 20.72 -1.35
C GLN A 97 8.71 21.91 -1.98
N ASN A 98 7.53 21.68 -2.57
CA ASN A 98 6.69 22.74 -3.11
C ASN A 98 6.25 23.73 -2.02
N CYS A 99 5.92 23.24 -0.82
CA CYS A 99 5.54 24.04 0.33
C CYS A 99 6.70 24.93 0.82
N ILE A 100 7.93 24.38 0.91
CA ILE A 100 9.12 25.12 1.32
C ILE A 100 9.46 26.22 0.31
N VAL A 101 9.40 25.92 -0.99
CA VAL A 101 9.64 26.91 -2.05
C VAL A 101 8.59 28.03 -2.00
N ALA A 102 7.31 27.69 -1.82
CA ALA A 102 6.25 28.68 -1.70
C ALA A 102 6.40 29.58 -0.46
N GLY A 103 7.00 29.04 0.61
CA GLY A 103 7.26 29.73 1.87
C GLY A 103 8.71 30.18 2.09
N GLU A 104 9.55 30.32 1.06
CA GLU A 104 11.00 30.46 1.25
C GLU A 104 11.41 31.67 2.14
N ASN A 105 10.56 32.70 2.17
CA ASN A 105 10.78 33.92 2.95
C ASN A 105 9.88 34.03 4.20
N ASP A 106 9.19 32.95 4.57
CA ASP A 106 8.29 32.89 5.72
C ASP A 106 8.64 31.69 6.63
N ALA A 107 9.27 32.00 7.77
CA ALA A 107 9.66 31.00 8.75
C ALA A 107 8.47 30.25 9.38
N ALA A 108 7.30 30.89 9.51
CA ALA A 108 6.10 30.24 10.03
C ALA A 108 5.53 29.26 9.00
N ALA A 109 5.51 29.63 7.72
CA ALA A 109 5.12 28.76 6.62
C ALA A 109 6.03 27.52 6.55
N GLN A 110 7.36 27.70 6.57
CA GLN A 110 8.30 26.58 6.56
C GLN A 110 8.10 25.64 7.75
N ARG A 111 7.85 26.20 8.94
CA ARG A 111 7.57 25.39 10.14
C ARG A 111 6.27 24.59 10.00
N LEU A 112 5.26 25.10 9.30
CA LEU A 112 4.05 24.34 8.98
C LEU A 112 4.33 23.24 7.94
N CYS A 113 5.12 23.53 6.91
CA CYS A 113 5.54 22.52 5.92
C CYS A 113 6.24 21.34 6.60
N THR A 114 7.23 21.59 7.46
CA THR A 114 7.96 20.53 8.18
C THR A 114 7.05 19.74 9.12
N GLN A 115 6.10 20.40 9.80
CA GLN A 115 5.14 19.69 10.67
C GLN A 115 4.16 18.82 9.87
N ASN A 116 3.80 19.23 8.66
CA ASN A 116 2.94 18.44 7.79
C ASN A 116 3.69 17.25 7.20
N GLU A 117 4.93 17.46 6.76
CA GLU A 117 5.83 16.41 6.27
C GLU A 117 5.99 15.31 7.33
N ALA A 118 6.44 15.66 8.54
CA ALA A 118 6.66 14.73 9.64
C ALA A 118 5.40 13.96 10.11
N LYS A 119 4.20 14.44 9.77
CA LYS A 119 2.92 13.79 10.13
C LYS A 119 2.36 12.91 9.02
N ASN A 120 2.65 13.22 7.76
CA ASN A 120 1.98 12.62 6.61
C ASN A 120 2.92 11.77 5.75
N CYS A 121 4.24 11.95 5.86
CA CYS A 121 5.23 11.23 5.06
C CYS A 121 5.73 9.96 5.78
N GLY A 122 5.99 8.91 5.01
CA GLY A 122 6.58 7.68 5.50
C GLY A 122 8.10 7.82 5.68
N HIS A 123 8.62 7.33 6.80
CA HIS A 123 10.04 7.40 7.13
C HIS A 123 10.68 6.04 7.43
N LEU A 124 9.92 4.96 7.38
CA LEU A 124 10.45 3.62 7.67
C LEU A 124 11.30 3.12 6.50
N ASN A 125 12.42 2.48 6.80
CA ASN A 125 13.25 1.87 5.76
C ASN A 125 12.65 0.51 5.36
N PRO A 126 12.35 0.27 4.07
CA PRO A 126 11.75 -0.99 3.62
C PRO A 126 12.66 -2.20 3.87
N GLU A 127 13.97 -2.00 3.91
CA GLU A 127 14.96 -3.04 4.24
C GLU A 127 14.88 -3.53 5.69
N ASN A 128 14.30 -2.74 6.61
CA ASN A 128 14.13 -3.13 8.01
C ASN A 128 12.81 -3.87 8.26
N PHE A 129 12.04 -4.14 7.19
CA PHE A 129 10.78 -4.84 7.28
C PHE A 129 10.96 -6.26 7.84
N THR A 130 10.22 -6.56 8.91
CA THR A 130 10.08 -7.92 9.43
C THR A 130 8.73 -8.47 8.97
N ALA A 131 8.75 -9.46 8.09
CA ALA A 131 7.54 -10.16 7.69
C ALA A 131 6.87 -10.79 8.91
N VAL A 132 5.58 -10.53 9.12
CA VAL A 132 4.80 -11.33 10.07
C VAL A 132 4.80 -12.78 9.59
N PRO A 133 5.13 -13.76 10.43
CA PRO A 133 5.07 -15.16 10.03
C PRO A 133 3.64 -15.50 9.65
N SER A 134 3.43 -15.95 8.41
CA SER A 134 2.16 -16.53 8.01
C SER A 134 1.92 -17.76 8.87
N SER A 135 0.99 -17.70 9.83
CA SER A 135 0.48 -18.87 10.52
C SER A 135 -0.23 -19.76 9.51
N SER A 136 0.49 -20.70 8.90
CA SER A 136 -0.10 -21.78 8.12
C SER A 136 -0.90 -22.67 9.06
N SER A 137 -2.20 -22.39 9.23
CA SER A 137 -3.14 -23.37 9.80
C SER A 137 -3.24 -24.54 8.84
N ALA A 138 -2.42 -25.57 9.05
CA ALA A 138 -2.56 -26.85 8.37
C ALA A 138 -3.97 -27.39 8.63
N ALA A 139 -4.81 -27.45 7.61
CA ALA A 139 -6.09 -28.12 7.70
C ALA A 139 -5.85 -29.62 7.97
N PRO A 140 -6.49 -30.23 8.98
CA PRO A 140 -6.39 -31.68 9.16
C PRO A 140 -7.01 -32.36 7.94
N SER A 141 -6.21 -33.11 7.18
CA SER A 141 -6.73 -34.01 6.15
C SER A 141 -7.48 -35.16 6.84
N SER A 142 -8.81 -35.10 6.83
CA SER A 142 -9.64 -36.23 7.23
C SER A 142 -9.67 -37.26 6.09
N THR A 143 -8.84 -38.29 6.22
CA THR A 143 -8.85 -39.48 5.38
C THR A 143 -10.23 -40.13 5.40
N ALA A 144 -10.90 -40.17 4.25
CA ALA A 144 -12.13 -40.94 4.05
C ALA A 144 -11.81 -42.44 4.12
N ALA A 145 -12.28 -43.12 5.16
CA ALA A 145 -12.32 -44.58 5.22
C ALA A 145 -13.76 -45.02 4.89
N GLY A 146 -13.98 -45.42 3.63
CA GLY A 146 -15.11 -46.26 3.27
C GLY A 146 -14.85 -47.70 3.71
N ALA A 147 -15.82 -48.33 4.37
CA ALA A 147 -15.91 -49.78 4.47
C ALA A 147 -17.37 -50.22 4.61
N SER A 148 -17.81 -50.94 3.58
CA SER A 148 -19.09 -51.63 3.43
C SER A 148 -19.23 -52.81 4.42
N GLY A 149 -20.48 -53.14 4.78
CA GLY A 149 -20.94 -54.52 4.96
C GLY A 149 -21.19 -55.01 6.39
N ALA A 150 -22.48 -55.16 6.74
CA ALA A 150 -23.16 -56.41 7.16
C ALA A 150 -24.59 -56.08 7.61
#